data_AF-A0A930EB80-F1
#
_entry.id   AF-A0A930EB80-F1
#
_cell.length_a   1.000
_cell.length_b   1.000
_cell.length_c   1.000
_cell.angle_alpha   90.00
_cell.angle_beta   90.00
_cell.angle_gamma   90.00
#
_symmetry.space_group_name_H-M   'P 1'
#
loop_
_entity.id
_entity.type
_entity.pdbx_description
1 polymer ?
#
loop_
_entity_poly.entity_id
_entity_poly.type
_entity_poly.pdbx_seq_one_letter_code
_entity_poly.pdbx_strand_id
1 'polypeptide(L)'
;AQQFILESVQQVYREQGVPINDKHIEIIVKQMFQKVKIREAGDTLFLEDELIDKKIVERENAKLIEKGKTPATYEPVIQGITKAAVNTESF
;
A
#
# COMPACT_ATOMS: atom_id res chain seq x y z
N ALA A 1 -3.69 11.65 -3.61
CA ALA A 1 -4.49 10.90 -2.61
C ALA A 1 -3.81 10.86 -1.24
N GLN A 2 -2.61 10.30 -1.11
CA GLN A 2 -1.88 10.18 0.17
C GLN A 2 -1.68 11.53 0.90
N GLN A 3 -1.24 12.56 0.17
CA GLN A 3 -1.01 13.91 0.69
C GLN A 3 -2.28 14.55 1.29
N PHE A 4 -3.43 14.35 0.65
CA PHE A 4 -4.71 14.90 1.10
C PHE A 4 -5.15 14.32 2.45
N ILE A 5 -4.93 13.02 2.66
CA ILE A 5 -5.24 12.36 3.94
C ILE A 5 -4.33 12.90 5.04
N LEU A 6 -3.04 13.08 4.75
CA LEU A 6 -2.08 13.66 5.68
C LEU A 6 -2.49 15.06 6.12
N GLU A 7 -2.80 15.94 5.17
CA GLU A 7 -3.21 17.33 5.44
C GLU A 7 -4.52 17.39 6.24
N SER A 8 -5.50 16.55 5.91
CA SER A 8 -6.78 16.48 6.62
C SER A 8 -6.62 16.06 8.07
N VAL A 9 -5.80 15.03 8.34
CA VAL A 9 -5.52 14.56 9.71
C VAL A 9 -4.75 15.64 10.48
N GLN A 10 -3.74 16.25 9.87
CA GLN A 10 -2.97 17.33 10.49
C GLN A 10 -3.84 18.54 10.87
N GLN A 11 -4.83 18.90 10.05
CA GLN A 11 -5.72 20.01 10.34
C GLN A 11 -6.51 19.77 11.64
N VAL A 12 -7.10 18.59 11.81
CA VAL A 12 -7.88 18.25 13.01
C VAL A 12 -7.04 18.27 14.29
N TYR A 13 -5.81 17.74 14.25
CA TYR A 13 -4.92 17.76 15.42
C TYR A 13 -4.43 19.18 15.76
N ARG A 14 -4.18 20.01 14.74
CA ARG A 14 -3.87 21.43 14.94
C ARG A 14 -5.03 22.19 15.58
N GLU A 15 -6.27 21.94 15.13
CA GLU A 15 -7.48 22.54 15.69
C GLU A 15 -7.72 22.14 17.16
N GLN A 16 -7.27 20.96 17.58
CA GLN A 16 -7.36 20.48 18.96
C GLN A 16 -6.17 20.92 19.84
N GLY A 17 -5.20 21.66 19.29
CA GLY A 17 -4.04 22.15 20.04
C GLY A 17 -3.09 21.05 20.51
N VAL A 18 -3.18 19.84 19.96
CA VAL A 18 -2.33 18.70 20.33
C VAL A 18 -1.13 18.66 19.39
N PRO A 19 0.11 18.82 19.88
CA PRO A 19 1.30 18.70 19.05
C PRO A 19 1.47 17.24 18.63
N ILE A 20 1.34 16.98 17.32
CA ILE A 20 1.59 15.67 16.72
C ILE A 20 2.77 15.77 15.76
N ASN A 21 3.63 14.75 15.78
CA ASN A 21 4.78 14.69 14.88
C ASN A 21 4.35 14.05 13.56
N ASP A 22 4.55 14.78 12.47
CA ASP A 22 4.15 14.41 11.10
C ASP A 22 4.62 13.02 10.68
N LYS A 23 5.79 12.57 11.15
CA LYS A 23 6.30 11.23 10.84
C LYS A 23 5.36 10.12 11.31
N HIS A 24 4.63 10.31 12.42
CA HIS A 24 3.70 9.28 12.91
C HIS A 24 2.50 9.12 11.98
N ILE A 25 1.92 10.24 11.53
CA ILE A 25 0.80 10.23 10.60
C ILE A 25 1.26 9.68 9.25
N GLU A 26 2.45 10.08 8.78
CA GLU A 26 3.03 9.58 7.53
C GLU A 26 3.19 8.05 7.55
N ILE A 27 3.70 7.47 8.65
CA ILE A 27 3.88 6.03 8.81
C ILE A 27 2.52 5.31 8.77
N ILE A 28 1.51 5.84 9.46
CA ILE A 28 0.15 5.24 9.48
C ILE A 28 -0.47 5.29 8.08
N VAL A 29 -0.43 6.45 7.44
CA VAL A 29 -0.97 6.59 6.08
C VAL A 29 -0.20 5.69 5.13
N LYS A 30 1.13 5.57 5.25
CA LYS A 30 1.91 4.64 4.43
C LYS A 30 1.43 3.19 4.58
N GLN A 31 1.12 2.74 5.79
CA GLN A 31 0.58 1.38 6.02
C GLN A 31 -0.77 1.15 5.33
N MET A 32 -1.64 2.16 5.27
CA MET A 32 -2.94 2.06 4.60
C MET A 32 -2.86 1.83 3.08
N PHE A 33 -1.74 2.18 2.45
CA PHE A 33 -1.52 2.08 0.99
C PHE A 33 -0.53 0.95 0.60
N GLN A 34 -0.19 0.04 1.52
CA GLN A 34 0.81 -1.00 1.25
C GLN A 34 0.34 -2.11 0.31
N LYS A 35 -0.97 -2.40 0.30
CA LYS A 35 -1.54 -3.51 -0.46
C LYS A 35 -2.01 -3.07 -1.85
N VAL A 36 -1.83 -3.97 -2.80
CA VAL A 36 -2.35 -3.86 -4.17
C VAL A 36 -3.20 -5.07 -4.46
N LYS A 37 -4.21 -4.88 -5.31
CA LYS A 37 -5.07 -5.95 -5.81
C LYS A 37 -4.62 -6.30 -7.22
N ILE A 38 -4.35 -7.58 -7.48
CA ILE A 38 -3.96 -8.05 -8.81
C ILE A 38 -5.16 -7.99 -9.74
N ARG A 39 -4.99 -7.35 -10.90
CA ARG A 39 -5.98 -7.35 -11.98
C ARG A 39 -5.74 -8.48 -12.96
N GLU A 40 -4.51 -8.61 -13.45
CA GLU A 40 -4.11 -9.69 -14.34
C GLU A 40 -2.78 -10.26 -13.85
N ALA A 41 -2.72 -11.58 -13.72
CA ALA A 41 -1.53 -12.26 -13.22
C ALA A 41 -0.37 -12.27 -14.23
N GLY A 42 -0.64 -12.16 -15.53
CA GLY A 42 0.38 -12.33 -16.56
C GLY A 42 1.10 -13.69 -16.42
N ASP A 43 2.44 -13.67 -16.40
CA ASP A 43 3.28 -14.86 -16.16
C ASP A 43 3.66 -15.05 -14.68
N THR A 44 3.08 -14.28 -13.75
CA THR A 44 3.29 -14.47 -12.31
C THR A 44 2.50 -15.66 -11.77
N LEU A 45 2.81 -16.08 -10.54
CA LEU A 45 2.04 -17.07 -9.79
C LEU A 45 0.90 -16.46 -8.95
N PHE A 46 0.63 -15.17 -9.13
CA PHE A 46 -0.42 -14.49 -8.38
C PHE A 46 -1.81 -14.86 -8.89
N LEU A 47 -2.80 -14.79 -8.01
CA LEU A 47 -4.19 -14.98 -8.38
C LEU A 47 -4.85 -13.63 -8.69
N GLU A 48 -5.79 -13.64 -9.64
CA GLU A 48 -6.65 -12.48 -9.89
C GLU A 48 -7.44 -12.16 -8.62
N ASP A 49 -7.66 -10.87 -8.37
CA ASP A 49 -8.27 -10.33 -7.15
C ASP A 49 -7.50 -10.55 -5.83
N GLU A 50 -6.32 -11.17 -5.87
CA GLU A 50 -5.47 -11.37 -4.70
C GLU A 50 -4.91 -10.04 -4.17
N LEU A 51 -4.87 -9.90 -2.83
CA LEU A 51 -4.30 -8.75 -2.14
C LEU A 51 -2.87 -9.06 -1.70
N ILE A 52 -1.90 -8.44 -2.36
CA ILE A 52 -0.47 -8.67 -2.14
C ILE A 52 0.21 -7.34 -1.79
N ASP A 53 1.31 -7.39 -1.05
CA ASP A 53 2.11 -6.19 -0.82
C ASP A 53 2.71 -5.67 -2.12
N LYS A 54 2.58 -4.36 -2.33
CA LYS A 54 3.10 -3.65 -3.50
C LYS A 54 4.56 -4.00 -3.79
N LYS A 55 5.39 -4.08 -2.74
CA LYS A 55 6.81 -4.41 -2.85
C LYS A 55 7.07 -5.82 -3.40
N ILE A 56 6.22 -6.79 -3.05
CA ILE A 56 6.35 -8.18 -3.50
C ILE A 56 6.02 -8.24 -4.99
N VAL A 57 4.92 -7.60 -5.40
CA VAL A 57 4.50 -7.53 -6.80
C VAL A 57 5.55 -6.81 -7.66
N GLU A 58 6.05 -5.67 -7.19
CA GLU A 58 7.13 -4.92 -7.88
C GLU A 58 8.40 -5.75 -8.03
N ARG A 59 8.80 -6.51 -6.99
CA ARG A 59 9.98 -7.38 -7.05
C ARG A 59 9.80 -8.51 -8.05
N GLU A 60 8.62 -9.13 -8.08
CA GLU A 60 8.37 -10.25 -9.00
C GLU A 60 8.24 -9.78 -10.44
N ASN A 61 7.56 -8.65 -10.67
CA ASN A 61 7.48 -8.02 -11.97
C ASN A 61 8.86 -7.64 -12.50
N ALA A 62 9.75 -7.09 -11.67
CA ALA A 62 11.11 -6.77 -12.09
C ALA A 62 11.86 -8.01 -12.63
N LYS A 63 11.76 -9.15 -11.94
CA LYS A 63 12.37 -10.41 -12.41
C LYS A 63 11.76 -10.94 -13.69
N LEU A 64 10.45 -10.77 -13.89
CA LEU A 64 9.77 -11.22 -15.11
C LEU A 64 10.15 -10.36 -16.31
N ILE A 65 10.26 -9.04 -16.11
CA ILE A 65 10.71 -8.10 -17.13
C ILE A 65 12.15 -8.45 -17.57
N GLU A 66 13.06 -8.75 -16.63
CA GLU A 66 14.42 -9.22 -16.97
C GLU A 66 14.43 -10.52 -17.78
N LYS A 67 13.42 -11.38 -17.60
CA LYS A 67 13.26 -12.64 -18.33
C LYS A 67 12.47 -12.49 -19.64
N GLY A 68 12.05 -11.27 -20.00
CA GLY A 68 11.23 -10.99 -21.18
C GLY A 68 9.80 -11.55 -21.11
N LYS A 69 9.29 -11.78 -19.89
CA LYS A 69 7.94 -12.29 -19.63
C LYS A 69 6.95 -11.17 -19.32
N THR A 70 5.67 -11.50 -19.29
CA THR A 70 4.57 -10.56 -19.03
C THR A 70 4.44 -10.30 -17.52
N PRO A 71 4.65 -9.07 -17.03
CA PRO A 71 4.44 -8.75 -15.62
C PRO A 71 2.96 -8.74 -15.24
N ALA A 72 2.65 -8.90 -13.95
CA ALA A 72 1.29 -8.76 -13.45
C ALA A 72 0.85 -7.30 -13.40
N THR A 73 -0.40 -7.03 -13.74
CA THR A 73 -1.04 -5.72 -13.57
C THR A 73 -1.79 -5.68 -12.23
N TYR A 74 -1.75 -4.53 -11.56
CA TYR A 74 -2.32 -4.38 -10.22
C TYR A 74 -2.84 -2.97 -9.99
N GLU A 75 -3.75 -2.85 -9.02
CA GLU A 75 -4.32 -1.58 -8.57
C GLU A 75 -4.05 -1.34 -7.09
N PRO A 76 -3.69 -0.10 -6.69
CA PRO A 76 -3.55 0.23 -5.28
C PRO A 76 -4.91 0.16 -4.58
N VAL A 77 -4.95 -0.52 -3.43
CA VAL A 77 -6.15 -0.59 -2.59
C VAL A 77 -5.84 0.05 -1.25
N ILE A 78 -6.66 1.05 -0.88
CA ILE A 78 -6.58 1.67 0.44
C ILE A 78 -7.31 0.78 1.43
N GLN A 79 -6.59 0.32 2.46
CA GLN A 79 -7.19 -0.41 3.57
C GLN A 79 -7.39 0.51 4.76
N GLY A 80 -8.52 0.36 5.46
CA GLY A 80 -8.71 0.98 6.78
C GLY A 80 -7.67 0.46 7.78
N ILE A 81 -7.32 1.28 8.78
CA ILE A 81 -6.22 1.01 9.72
C ILE A 81 -6.30 -0.37 10.39
N THR A 82 -7.49 -0.83 10.77
CA THR A 82 -7.68 -2.15 11.39
C THR A 82 -7.36 -3.30 10.43
N LYS A 83 -7.79 -3.18 9.16
CA LYS A 83 -7.48 -4.18 8.14
C LYS A 83 -6.00 -4.16 7.77
N ALA A 84 -5.41 -2.97 7.67
CA ALA A 84 -3.98 -2.83 7.41
C ALA A 84 -3.13 -3.46 8.53
N ALA A 85 -3.51 -3.26 9.79
CA ALA A 85 -2.80 -3.83 10.94
C ALA A 85 -2.84 -5.37 10.98
N VAL A 86 -3.98 -5.99 10.62
CA VAL A 86 -4.10 -7.47 10.57
C VAL A 86 -3.37 -8.06 9.37
N ASN A 87 -3.31 -7.35 8.25
CA ASN A 87 -2.70 -7.82 7.00
C ASN A 87 -1.20 -7.48 6.87
N THR A 88 -0.60 -6.88 7.89
CA THR A 88 0.84 -6.62 7.94
C THR A 88 1.56 -7.92 8.32
N GLU A 89 2.57 -8.33 7.55
CA GLU A 89 3.44 -9.45 7.95
C GLU A 89 4.16 -9.09 9.26
N SER A 90 3.83 -9.78 10.35
CA SER A 90 4.56 -9.67 11.62
C SER A 90 5.92 -10.35 11.49
N PHE A 91 6.96 -9.67 12.01
CA PHE A 91 8.29 -10.24 12.23
C PHE A 91 8.26 -11.39 13.25
#